data_AF-A0A392U294-F1
#
_entry.id   AF-A0A392U294-F1
#
_cell.length_a   1.000
_cell.length_b   1.000
_cell.length_c   1.000
_cell.angle_alpha   90.00
_cell.angle_beta   90.00
_cell.angle_gamma   90.00
#
_symmetry.space_group_name_H-M   'P 1'
#
loop_
_entity.id
_entity.type
_entity.pdbx_description
1 polymer ?
#
loop_
_entity_poly.entity_id
_entity_poly.type
_entity_poly.pdbx_seq_one_letter_code
_entity_poly.pdbx_strand_id
1 'polypeptide(L)' 'MDPKLEGKYSKRAAYKAIKIAVNCIYLNQKLRPLMSEVVKELKNILDYSDMPGSPLPPPPLSYKRSDAG' A
#
# COMPACT_ATOMS: atom_id res chain seq x y z
N MET A 1 5.88 -15.22 5.87
CA MET A 1 5.35 -14.11 6.69
C MET A 1 5.75 -14.33 8.12
N ASP A 2 6.08 -13.28 8.86
CA ASP A 2 6.54 -13.40 10.25
C ASP A 2 5.44 -14.05 11.13
N PRO A 3 5.71 -15.20 11.79
CA PRO A 3 4.76 -15.84 12.70
C PRO A 3 4.26 -14.92 13.82
N LYS A 4 5.08 -13.94 14.24
CA LYS A 4 4.71 -12.95 15.27
C LYS A 4 3.57 -12.03 14.86
N LEU A 5 3.23 -11.98 13.57
CA LEU A 5 2.06 -11.23 13.09
C LEU A 5 0.74 -11.94 13.36
N GLU A 6 0.76 -13.22 13.77
CA GLU A 6 -0.42 -13.98 14.20
C GLU A 6 -1.59 -13.98 13.20
N GLY A 7 -1.32 -13.78 11.91
CA GLY A 7 -2.35 -13.65 10.88
C GLY A 7 -3.19 -12.37 10.96
N LYS A 8 -2.81 -11.40 11.82
CA LYS A 8 -3.46 -10.09 11.99
C LYS A 8 -3.08 -9.11 10.88
N TYR A 9 -3.23 -9.56 9.64
CA TYR A 9 -3.01 -8.76 8.43
C TYR A 9 -3.83 -9.34 7.27
N SER A 10 -4.17 -8.51 6.30
CA SER A 10 -4.77 -9.00 5.05
C SER A 10 -3.71 -9.75 4.24
N LYS A 11 -3.91 -11.06 4.03
CA LYS A 11 -3.02 -11.89 3.20
C LYS A 11 -2.88 -11.33 1.78
N ARG A 12 -3.96 -10.77 1.22
CA ARG A 12 -3.96 -10.15 -0.12
C ARG A 12 -3.13 -8.87 -0.14
N ALA A 13 -3.35 -7.99 0.83
CA ALA A 13 -2.60 -6.75 0.99
C ALA A 13 -1.10 -7.04 1.12
N ALA A 14 -0.76 -8.03 1.95
CA ALA A 14 0.62 -8.37 2.23
C ALA A 14 1.31 -9.08 1.05
N TYR A 15 0.60 -9.90 0.26
CA TYR A 15 1.13 -10.42 -1.01
C TYR A 15 1.45 -9.31 -2.01
N LYS A 16 0.57 -8.31 -2.14
CA LYS A 16 0.84 -7.14 -2.97
C LYS A 16 2.05 -6.35 -2.48
N ALA A 17 2.17 -6.13 -1.18
CA ALA A 17 3.32 -5.44 -0.60
C ALA A 17 4.64 -6.18 -0.90
N ILE A 18 4.65 -7.52 -0.80
CA ILE A 18 5.81 -8.33 -1.20
C ILE A 18 6.15 -8.11 -2.67
N LYS A 19 5.15 -8.12 -3.56
CA LYS A 19 5.37 -7.91 -5.00
C LYS A 19 6.04 -6.55 -5.29
N ILE A 20 5.58 -5.48 -4.62
CA ILE A 20 6.20 -4.15 -4.71
C ILE A 20 7.65 -4.23 -4.25
N ALA A 21 7.91 -4.81 -3.07
CA ALA A 21 9.26 -4.91 -2.52
C ALA A 21 10.22 -5.69 -3.43
N VAL A 22 9.76 -6.83 -3.99
CA VAL A 22 10.53 -7.63 -4.96
C VAL A 22 10.90 -6.81 -6.19
N ASN A 23 9.96 -6.03 -6.74
CA ASN A 23 10.23 -5.17 -7.88
C ASN A 23 11.23 -4.04 -7.53
N CYS A 24 11.18 -3.50 -6.32
CA CYS A 24 12.12 -2.46 -5.87
C CYS A 24 13.57 -2.95 -5.72
N ILE A 25 13.77 -4.23 -5.41
CA ILE A 25 15.12 -4.83 -5.26
C ILE A 25 15.54 -5.64 -6.50
N TYR A 26 14.78 -5.56 -7.59
CA TYR A 26 15.07 -6.33 -8.80
C TYR A 26 16.46 -5.96 -9.35
N LEU A 27 17.23 -6.98 -9.76
CA LEU A 27 18.63 -6.82 -10.16
C LEU A 27 18.79 -5.84 -11.33
N ASN A 28 17.86 -5.89 -12.30
CA ASN A 28 17.85 -4.95 -13.40
C ASN A 28 17.18 -3.62 -12.98
N GLN A 29 17.99 -2.58 -12.85
CA GLN A 29 17.53 -1.24 -12.48
C GLN A 29 16.43 -0.68 -13.38
N LYS A 30 16.44 -1.00 -14.69
CA LYS A 30 15.44 -0.50 -15.65
C LYS A 30 14.05 -1.08 -15.44
N LEU A 31 13.95 -2.20 -14.71
CA LEU A 31 12.69 -2.85 -14.35
C LEU A 31 12.20 -2.46 -12.96
N ARG A 32 12.99 -1.68 -12.21
CA ARG A 32 12.54 -1.15 -10.92
C ARG A 32 11.51 -0.05 -11.14
N PRO A 33 10.44 -0.01 -10.34
CA PRO A 33 9.40 1.01 -10.46
C PRO A 33 9.91 2.38 -10.03
N LEU A 34 9.25 3.43 -10.53
CA LEU A 34 9.43 4.78 -10.01
C LEU A 34 8.85 4.87 -8.60
N MET A 35 9.42 5.74 -7.76
CA MET A 35 8.88 5.95 -6.41
C MET A 35 7.44 6.47 -6.41
N SER A 36 7.03 7.21 -7.45
CA SER A 36 5.64 7.62 -7.64
C SER A 36 4.70 6.42 -7.84
N GLU A 37 5.13 5.40 -8.58
CA GLU A 37 4.40 4.15 -8.80
C GLU A 37 4.35 3.32 -7.51
N VAL A 38 5.47 3.22 -6.80
CA VAL A 38 5.54 2.55 -5.49
C VAL A 38 4.54 3.17 -4.51
N VAL A 39 4.53 4.50 -4.37
CA VAL A 39 3.61 5.20 -3.46
C VAL A 39 2.16 5.01 -3.88
N LYS A 40 1.88 5.06 -5.20
CA LYS A 40 0.53 4.81 -5.72
C LYS A 40 0.05 3.40 -5.37
N GLU A 41 0.89 2.38 -5.59
CA GLU A 41 0.52 1.00 -5.27
C GLU A 41 0.38 0.76 -3.76
N LEU A 42 1.25 1.35 -2.93
CA LEU A 42 1.15 1.25 -1.47
C LEU A 42 -0.15 1.88 -0.94
N LYS A 43 -0.60 3.01 -1.50
CA LYS A 43 -1.89 3.60 -1.14
C LYS A 43 -3.05 2.64 -1.44
N ASN A 44 -3.04 2.00 -2.61
CA ASN A 44 -4.06 1.02 -2.98
C ASN A 44 -4.07 -0.23 -2.07
N ILE A 45 -2.94 -0.55 -1.41
CA ILE A 45 -2.87 -1.68 -0.46
C ILE A 45 -3.64 -1.35 0.83
N LEU A 46 -3.72 -0.08 1.23
CA LEU A 46 -4.45 0.34 2.42
C LEU A 46 -5.97 0.20 2.27
N ASP A 47 -6.47 0.17 1.04
CA ASP A 47 -7.89 -0.01 0.73
C ASP A 47 -8.37 -1.46 0.87
N TYR A 48 -7.47 -2.41 1.14
CA TYR A 48 -7.83 -3.81 1.37
C TYR A 48 -8.46 -4.00 2.75
N SER A 49 -9.79 -4.08 2.80
CA SER A 49 -10.59 -4.23 4.02
C SER A 49 -10.83 -5.68 4.47
N ASP A 50 -10.09 -6.66 3.95
CA ASP A 50 -10.25 -8.08 4.32
C ASP A 50 -9.74 -8.42 5.75
N MET A 51 -9.48 -7.41 6.59
CA MET A 51 -9.03 -7.56 7.97
C MET A 51 -10.25 -7.63 8.92
N PRO A 52 -10.44 -8.73 9.67
CA PRO A 52 -11.47 -8.75 10.70
C PRO A 52 -11.09 -7.77 11.82
N GLY A 53 -11.89 -6.70 11.98
CA GLY A 53 -11.76 -5.75 13.09
C GLY A 53 -10.89 -4.51 12.85
N SER A 54 -10.44 -4.22 11.62
CA SER A 54 -9.78 -2.94 11.34
C SER A 54 -10.80 -1.79 11.30
N PRO A 55 -10.53 -0.64 11.96
CA PRO A 55 -11.27 0.59 11.68
C PRO A 55 -11.21 0.86 10.18
N LEU A 56 -12.35 1.23 9.58
CA LEU A 56 -12.42 1.64 8.18
C LEU A 56 -11.31 2.67 7.89
N PRO A 57 -10.67 2.63 6.70
CA PRO A 57 -9.71 3.67 6.33
C PRO A 57 -10.40 5.04 6.47
N PRO A 58 -9.71 6.06 7.03
CA PRO A 58 -10.29 7.38 7.13
C PRO A 58 -10.72 7.83 5.73
N PRO A 59 -11.86 8.55 5.60
CA PRO A 59 -12.32 9.01 4.31
C PRO A 59 -11.19 9.79 3.61
N PRO A 60 -11.05 9.67 2.29
CA PRO A 60 -10.00 10.37 1.57
C PRO A 60 -10.10 11.86 1.92
N LEU A 61 -9.00 12.42 2.43
CA LEU A 61 -8.92 13.84 2.73
C LEU A 61 -9.18 14.58 1.41
N SER A 62 -10.39 15.12 1.27
CA SER A 62 -10.70 16.07 0.21
C SER A 62 -9.81 17.28 0.46
N TYR A 63 -8.69 17.36 -0.26
CA TYR A 63 -7.80 18.51 -0.25
C TYR A 63 -8.62 19.68 -0.84
N LYS A 64 -9.28 20.46 0.01
CA LYS A 64 -9.93 21.71 -0.41
C LYS A 64 -8.82 22.60 -0.98
N ARG A 65 -8.80 22.78 -2.30
CA ARG A 65 -8.19 23.97 -2.89
C ARG A 65 -8.94 25.15 -2.28
N SER A 66 -8.27 25.88 -1.40
CA SER A 66 -8.70 27.23 -1.05
C SER A 66 -8.40 28.09 -2.26
N ASP A 67 -9.39 28.31 -3.12
CA ASP A 67 -9.42 29.49 -3.98
C ASP A 67 -9.54 30.70 -3.05
N ALA A 68 -8.47 31.48 -2.95
CA ALA A 68 -8.50 32.83 -2.41
C ALA A 68 -8.21 33.77 -3.58
N GLY A 69 -9.24 34.55 -3.94
CA GLY A 69 -9.16 35.64 -4.90
C GLY A 69 -8.48 36.88 -4.34
#